data_AF-A0AA43C392-F1
#
_entry.id   AF-A0AA43C392-F1
#
_cell.length_a   1.000
_cell.length_b   1.000
_cell.length_c   1.000
_cell.angle_alpha   90.00
_cell.angle_beta   90.00
_cell.angle_gamma   90.00
#
_symmetry.space_group_name_H-M   'P 1'
#
loop_
_entity.id
_entity.type
_entity.pdbx_description
1 polymer ?
#
loop_
_entity_poly.entity_id
_entity_poly.type
_entity_poly.pdbx_seq_one_letter_code
_entity_poly.pdbx_strand_id
1 'polypeptide(L)'
;MTRRLLPFQPTLDLLAQRWGSAGPLLAGFPLLARGRPLPVAEIADATGADVHRIEEALDAARCERDARGRLIDLYGLTLTPTLHRLEIGSRALFSCCALWAHVIPKLVATTVRVESVDPLRREIVRLWLSSGGIERVEPAGAAASLAVARREAIAASVGAAFCSQVRHFVSRDSAEEFAAARPSCDVLDLAELQEAADYLHAAIWTAAGARARPGPGPG
;
A
#
# COMPACT_ATOMS: atom_id res chain seq x y z
N MET A 1 -4.20 17.96 2.24
CA MET A 1 -3.02 17.75 1.40
C MET A 1 -2.31 19.06 1.18
N THR A 2 -1.09 19.17 1.69
CA THR A 2 -0.23 20.36 1.60
C THR A 2 0.28 20.63 0.18
N ARG A 3 0.72 21.87 -0.09
CA ARG A 3 1.31 22.26 -1.39
C ARG A 3 2.51 21.39 -1.78
N ARG A 4 3.25 20.90 -0.78
CA ARG A 4 4.42 20.01 -0.95
C ARG A 4 4.06 18.73 -1.70
N LEU A 5 2.85 18.20 -1.47
CA LEU A 5 2.43 16.91 -2.02
C LEU A 5 1.72 17.00 -3.38
N LEU A 6 1.41 18.21 -3.87
CA LEU A 6 0.74 18.42 -5.16
C LEU A 6 1.42 17.71 -6.34
N PRO A 7 2.77 17.67 -6.46
CA PRO A 7 3.42 16.96 -7.57
C PRO A 7 3.11 15.45 -7.60
N PHE A 8 2.81 14.84 -6.44
CA PHE A 8 2.53 13.41 -6.32
C PHE A 8 1.05 13.08 -6.51
N GLN A 9 0.17 14.06 -6.38
CA GLN A 9 -1.28 13.87 -6.45
C GLN A 9 -1.74 13.05 -7.66
N PRO A 10 -1.27 13.33 -8.91
CA PRO A 10 -1.70 12.54 -10.06
C PRO A 10 -1.30 11.06 -9.93
N THR A 11 -0.15 10.77 -9.33
CA THR A 11 0.29 9.39 -9.08
C THR A 11 -0.57 8.73 -8.01
N LEU A 12 -0.86 9.43 -6.91
CA LEU A 12 -1.72 8.94 -5.83
C LEU A 12 -3.14 8.66 -6.34
N ASP A 13 -3.69 9.51 -7.21
CA ASP A 13 -5.02 9.32 -7.81
C ASP A 13 -5.07 8.10 -8.72
N LEU A 14 -4.01 7.85 -9.49
CA LEU A 14 -3.88 6.65 -10.32
C LEU A 14 -3.86 5.37 -9.48
N LEU A 15 -3.10 5.38 -8.38
CA LEU A 15 -3.03 4.28 -7.44
C LEU A 15 -4.38 4.05 -6.74
N ALA A 16 -5.03 5.14 -6.29
CA ALA A 16 -6.35 5.08 -5.69
C ALA A 16 -7.41 4.52 -6.64
N GLN A 17 -7.40 4.94 -7.91
CA GLN A 17 -8.28 4.37 -8.93
C GLN A 17 -8.03 2.88 -9.12
N ARG A 18 -6.76 2.45 -9.20
CA ARG A 18 -6.41 1.04 -9.36
C ARG A 18 -6.92 0.20 -8.19
N TRP A 19 -6.62 0.61 -6.96
CA TRP A 19 -6.96 -0.13 -5.75
C TRP A 19 -8.44 -0.03 -5.37
N GLY A 20 -9.06 1.13 -5.57
CA GLY A 20 -10.49 1.34 -5.33
C GLY A 20 -11.39 0.71 -6.40
N SER A 21 -10.88 0.49 -7.62
CA SER A 21 -11.67 -0.13 -8.70
C SER A 21 -12.16 -1.55 -8.39
N ALA A 22 -11.52 -2.21 -7.41
CA ALA A 22 -11.84 -3.54 -6.96
C ALA A 22 -12.45 -3.51 -5.53
N GLY A 23 -13.48 -2.68 -5.33
CA GLY A 23 -14.13 -2.43 -4.04
C GLY A 23 -14.29 -3.66 -3.12
N PRO A 24 -14.83 -4.80 -3.58
CA PRO A 24 -14.97 -6.01 -2.76
C PRO A 24 -13.63 -6.55 -2.21
N LEU A 25 -12.52 -6.33 -2.92
CA LEU A 25 -11.19 -6.77 -2.48
C LEU A 25 -10.69 -6.00 -1.26
N LEU A 26 -11.22 -4.82 -0.96
CA LEU A 26 -10.85 -4.08 0.25
C LEU A 26 -11.18 -4.88 1.52
N ALA A 27 -12.23 -5.72 1.50
CA ALA A 27 -12.55 -6.63 2.60
C ALA A 27 -11.50 -7.74 2.79
N GLY A 28 -10.63 -7.98 1.80
CA GLY A 28 -9.54 -8.94 1.88
C GLY A 28 -8.39 -8.51 2.80
N PHE A 29 -8.20 -7.21 3.07
CA PHE A 29 -7.07 -6.75 3.89
C PHE A 29 -7.11 -7.27 5.33
N PRO A 30 -8.22 -7.12 6.10
CA PRO A 30 -8.32 -7.70 7.44
C PRO A 30 -8.19 -9.23 7.45
N LEU A 31 -8.64 -9.90 6.37
CA LEU A 31 -8.57 -11.36 6.25
C LEU A 31 -7.14 -11.83 6.02
N LEU A 32 -6.41 -11.21 5.08
CA LEU A 32 -5.02 -11.54 4.79
C LEU A 32 -4.11 -11.21 5.97
N ALA A 33 -4.40 -10.12 6.70
CA ALA A 33 -3.69 -9.71 7.93
C ALA A 33 -3.67 -10.78 9.04
N ARG A 34 -4.48 -11.84 8.92
CA ARG A 34 -4.40 -13.03 9.78
C ARG A 34 -3.12 -13.85 9.57
N GLY A 35 -2.29 -13.51 8.56
CA GLY A 35 -0.95 -14.06 8.36
C GLY A 35 -0.94 -15.47 7.78
N ARG A 36 -1.96 -15.83 7.00
CA ARG A 36 -2.06 -17.12 6.32
C ARG A 36 -2.54 -16.94 4.88
N PRO A 37 -2.20 -17.86 3.95
CA PRO A 37 -2.79 -17.82 2.63
C PRO A 37 -4.32 -17.77 2.70
N LEU A 38 -4.90 -16.83 1.97
CA LEU A 38 -6.31 -16.47 2.05
C LEU A 38 -7.10 -17.13 0.90
N PRO A 39 -7.98 -18.10 1.17
CA PRO A 39 -8.94 -18.60 0.19
C PRO A 39 -9.82 -17.46 -0.34
N VAL A 40 -10.03 -17.42 -1.66
CA VAL A 40 -10.85 -16.38 -2.31
C VAL A 40 -12.30 -16.40 -1.82
N ALA A 41 -12.82 -17.60 -1.53
CA ALA A 41 -14.16 -17.77 -0.95
C ALA A 41 -14.34 -16.99 0.37
N GLU A 42 -13.31 -16.83 1.20
CA GLU A 42 -13.44 -16.05 2.45
C GLU A 42 -13.72 -14.56 2.16
N ILE A 43 -13.24 -14.02 1.04
CA ILE A 43 -13.54 -12.64 0.61
C ILE A 43 -14.98 -12.56 0.10
N ALA A 44 -15.41 -13.55 -0.70
CA ALA A 44 -16.78 -13.63 -1.20
C ALA A 44 -17.78 -13.71 -0.04
N ASP A 45 -17.54 -14.61 0.93
CA ASP A 45 -18.37 -14.77 2.13
C ASP A 45 -18.43 -13.49 2.97
N ALA A 46 -17.30 -12.80 3.15
CA ALA A 46 -17.24 -11.56 3.91
C ALA A 46 -17.97 -10.37 3.24
N THR A 47 -18.13 -10.41 1.92
CA THR A 47 -18.75 -9.33 1.14
C THR A 47 -20.14 -9.64 0.62
N GLY A 48 -20.56 -10.91 0.65
CA GLY A 48 -21.75 -11.41 -0.05
C GLY A 48 -21.63 -11.32 -1.58
N ALA A 49 -20.44 -11.06 -2.12
CA ALA A 49 -20.21 -10.96 -3.55
C ALA A 49 -20.06 -12.35 -4.18
N ASP A 50 -20.36 -12.42 -5.48
CA ASP A 50 -20.09 -13.62 -6.27
C ASP A 50 -18.59 -13.92 -6.32
N VAL A 51 -18.22 -15.18 -6.09
CA VAL A 51 -16.81 -15.59 -6.03
C VAL A 51 -16.11 -15.43 -7.38
N HIS A 52 -16.78 -15.64 -8.52
CA HIS A 52 -16.18 -15.41 -9.84
C HIS A 52 -15.85 -13.93 -10.06
N ARG A 53 -16.70 -13.02 -9.57
CA ARG A 53 -16.41 -11.59 -9.61
C ARG A 53 -15.18 -11.22 -8.76
N ILE A 54 -14.99 -11.87 -7.61
CA ILE A 54 -13.79 -11.68 -6.80
C ILE A 54 -12.56 -12.21 -7.56
N GLU A 55 -12.66 -13.40 -8.16
CA GLU A 55 -11.59 -14.01 -8.96
C GLU A 55 -11.16 -13.10 -10.13
N GLU A 56 -12.11 -12.60 -10.93
CA GLU A 56 -11.83 -11.66 -12.03
C GLU A 56 -11.13 -10.39 -11.55
N ALA A 57 -11.56 -9.84 -10.41
CA ALA A 57 -10.94 -8.66 -9.83
C ALA A 57 -9.51 -8.92 -9.37
N LEU A 58 -9.22 -10.09 -8.78
CA LEU A 58 -7.88 -10.50 -8.35
C LEU A 58 -6.94 -10.71 -9.55
N ASP A 59 -7.45 -11.29 -10.63
CA ASP A 59 -6.68 -11.52 -11.85
C ASP A 59 -6.36 -10.19 -12.57
N ALA A 60 -7.34 -9.29 -12.66
CA ALA A 60 -7.12 -7.93 -13.16
C ALA A 60 -6.12 -7.14 -12.30
N ALA A 61 -6.16 -7.36 -10.98
CA ALA A 61 -5.23 -6.78 -10.02
C ALA A 61 -3.81 -7.38 -10.14
N ARG A 62 -3.69 -8.59 -10.68
CA ARG A 62 -2.46 -9.42 -10.73
C ARG A 62 -1.95 -9.76 -9.33
N CYS A 63 -2.86 -10.10 -8.41
CA CYS A 63 -2.51 -10.54 -7.06
C CYS A 63 -1.85 -11.93 -7.08
N GLU A 64 -0.81 -12.12 -6.28
CA GLU A 64 -0.10 -13.40 -6.21
C GLU A 64 -0.86 -14.44 -5.40
N ARG A 65 -0.73 -15.70 -5.83
CA ARG A 65 -1.36 -16.87 -5.22
C ARG A 65 -0.34 -17.97 -4.99
N ASP A 66 -0.59 -18.78 -3.98
CA ASP A 66 0.16 -20.02 -3.79
C ASP A 66 -0.26 -21.11 -4.80
N ALA A 67 0.42 -22.25 -4.77
CA ALA A 67 0.14 -23.39 -5.64
C ALA A 67 -1.26 -24.00 -5.45
N ARG A 68 -2.00 -23.62 -4.39
CA ARG A 68 -3.37 -24.05 -4.12
C ARG A 68 -4.40 -22.98 -4.50
N GLY A 69 -3.98 -21.91 -5.18
CA GLY A 69 -4.84 -20.81 -5.63
C GLY A 69 -5.26 -19.85 -4.51
N ARG A 70 -4.70 -19.97 -3.30
CA ARG A 70 -4.99 -19.06 -2.18
C ARG A 70 -4.14 -17.81 -2.32
N LEU A 71 -4.70 -16.64 -2.00
CA LEU A 71 -3.99 -15.38 -2.06
C LEU A 71 -2.86 -15.32 -1.03
N ILE A 72 -1.71 -14.89 -1.49
CA ILE A 72 -0.54 -14.58 -0.67
C ILE A 72 -0.09 -13.13 -0.81
N ASP A 73 -0.60 -12.42 -1.81
CA ASP A 73 -0.49 -10.97 -1.98
C ASP A 73 -1.87 -10.37 -2.27
N LEU A 74 -2.14 -9.21 -1.68
CA LEU A 74 -3.28 -8.37 -2.02
C LEU A 74 -2.79 -6.92 -2.17
N TYR A 75 -2.59 -6.52 -3.42
CA TYR A 75 -2.10 -5.18 -3.78
C TYR A 75 -0.81 -4.75 -3.05
N GLY A 76 0.07 -5.70 -2.75
CA GLY A 76 1.32 -5.44 -2.05
C GLY A 76 1.26 -5.56 -0.53
N LEU A 77 0.14 -5.92 0.10
CA LEU A 77 0.16 -6.59 1.40
C LEU A 77 0.40 -8.08 1.13
N THR A 78 1.53 -8.62 1.58
CA THR A 78 1.96 -9.97 1.17
C THR A 78 2.54 -10.80 2.31
N LEU A 79 2.49 -12.12 2.14
CA LEU A 79 3.18 -13.09 2.99
C LEU A 79 4.63 -13.32 2.55
N THR A 80 5.00 -12.85 1.35
CA THR A 80 6.35 -12.97 0.79
C THR A 80 7.26 -11.88 1.36
N PRO A 81 8.46 -12.21 1.88
CA PRO A 81 9.36 -11.23 2.46
C PRO A 81 9.72 -10.06 1.53
N THR A 82 9.64 -8.84 2.06
CA THR A 82 10.12 -7.60 1.41
C THR A 82 11.03 -6.83 2.37
N LEU A 83 11.48 -5.64 1.96
CA LEU A 83 12.21 -4.72 2.84
C LEU A 83 11.34 -4.09 3.93
N HIS A 84 10.02 -4.27 3.89
CA HIS A 84 9.07 -3.65 4.82
C HIS A 84 8.29 -4.74 5.54
N ARG A 85 8.81 -5.22 6.66
CA ARG A 85 8.15 -6.21 7.52
C ARG A 85 7.11 -5.54 8.38
N LEU A 86 5.91 -6.11 8.43
CA LEU A 86 4.77 -5.67 9.21
C LEU A 86 4.49 -6.72 10.27
N GLU A 87 4.33 -6.28 11.51
CA GLU A 87 3.77 -7.10 12.56
C GLU A 87 2.38 -6.58 12.89
N ILE A 88 1.38 -7.40 12.57
CA ILE A 88 -0.04 -7.13 12.79
C ILE A 88 -0.52 -8.13 13.84
N GLY A 89 -0.72 -7.66 15.07
CA GLY A 89 -0.88 -8.56 16.22
C GLY A 89 0.36 -9.45 16.40
N SER A 90 0.18 -10.77 16.34
CA SER A 90 1.28 -11.75 16.43
C SER A 90 1.74 -12.30 15.07
N ARG A 91 1.30 -11.69 13.96
CA ARG A 91 1.52 -12.19 12.60
C ARG A 91 2.51 -11.31 11.85
N ALA A 92 3.43 -11.95 11.15
CA ALA A 92 4.35 -11.28 10.24
C ALA A 92 3.79 -11.27 8.82
N LEU A 93 3.71 -10.08 8.24
CA LEU A 93 3.38 -9.83 6.84
C LEU A 93 4.40 -8.82 6.29
N PHE A 94 4.24 -8.43 5.03
CA PHE A 94 5.13 -7.49 4.38
C PHE A 94 4.36 -6.52 3.50
N SER A 95 4.93 -5.34 3.32
CA SER A 95 4.44 -4.29 2.41
C SER A 95 5.35 -4.18 1.19
N CYS A 96 4.77 -3.88 0.03
CA CYS A 96 5.52 -3.62 -1.20
C CYS A 96 6.36 -2.33 -1.18
N CYS A 97 5.98 -1.34 -0.35
CA CYS A 97 6.70 -0.07 -0.23
C CYS A 97 6.41 0.66 1.09
N ALA A 98 7.16 1.74 1.33
CA ALA A 98 6.98 2.60 2.50
C ALA A 98 5.58 3.23 2.58
N LEU A 99 5.10 3.89 1.52
CA LEU A 99 3.77 4.53 1.51
C LEU A 99 2.65 3.52 1.84
N TRP A 100 2.71 2.32 1.26
CA TRP A 100 1.69 1.31 1.51
C TRP A 100 1.70 0.79 2.95
N ALA A 101 2.87 0.74 3.59
CA ALA A 101 2.98 0.42 5.02
C ALA A 101 2.24 1.43 5.91
N HIS A 102 2.12 2.70 5.49
CA HIS A 102 1.34 3.73 6.19
C HIS A 102 -0.17 3.66 5.90
N VAL A 103 -0.58 3.08 4.76
CA VAL A 103 -2.00 2.89 4.43
C VAL A 103 -2.59 1.66 5.13
N ILE A 104 -1.82 0.57 5.24
CA ILE A 104 -2.29 -0.72 5.78
C ILE A 104 -2.96 -0.61 7.16
N PRO A 105 -2.42 0.09 8.18
CA PRO A 105 -3.05 0.22 9.50
C PRO A 105 -4.51 0.72 9.46
N LYS A 106 -4.83 1.55 8.46
CA LYS A 106 -6.18 2.07 8.25
C LYS A 106 -7.12 1.03 7.63
N LEU A 107 -6.59 0.20 6.73
CA LEU A 107 -7.34 -0.89 6.09
C LEU A 107 -7.61 -2.06 7.05
N VAL A 108 -6.70 -2.32 7.98
CA VAL A 108 -6.83 -3.41 8.96
C VAL A 108 -7.36 -2.96 10.33
N ALA A 109 -7.56 -1.65 10.51
CA ALA A 109 -8.06 -1.02 11.73
C ALA A 109 -7.34 -1.45 13.02
N THR A 110 -6.02 -1.61 12.96
CA THR A 110 -5.18 -1.98 14.11
C THR A 110 -3.80 -1.34 14.01
N THR A 111 -3.10 -1.23 15.14
CA THR A 111 -1.72 -0.75 15.17
C THR A 111 -0.79 -1.81 14.59
N VAL A 112 0.09 -1.37 13.69
CA VAL A 112 1.07 -2.19 13.00
C VAL A 112 2.46 -1.72 13.37
N ARG A 113 3.31 -2.66 13.79
CA ARG A 113 4.75 -2.40 13.94
C ARG A 113 5.43 -2.66 12.60
N VAL A 114 6.11 -1.66 12.06
CA VAL A 114 6.84 -1.76 10.80
C VAL A 114 8.33 -1.82 11.11
N GLU A 115 9.03 -2.79 10.55
CA GLU A 115 10.49 -2.79 10.45
C GLU A 115 10.87 -2.68 8.98
N SER A 116 11.53 -1.58 8.63
CA SER A 116 11.94 -1.27 7.27
C SER A 116 13.45 -1.20 7.17
N VAL A 117 14.02 -1.82 6.15
CA VAL A 117 15.47 -1.77 5.88
C VAL A 117 15.79 -0.57 5.00
N ASP A 118 16.70 0.29 5.46
CA ASP A 118 17.29 1.35 4.64
C ASP A 118 18.08 0.69 3.48
N PRO A 119 17.74 0.99 2.21
CA PRO A 119 18.35 0.30 1.07
C PRO A 119 19.83 0.64 0.87
N LEU A 120 20.33 1.77 1.36
CA LEU A 120 21.73 2.19 1.23
C LEU A 120 22.55 1.77 2.45
N ARG A 121 22.04 2.02 3.65
CA ARG A 121 22.79 1.79 4.91
C ARG A 121 22.58 0.42 5.51
N ARG A 122 21.54 -0.30 5.09
CA ARG A 122 21.16 -1.64 5.62
C ARG A 122 20.79 -1.63 7.10
N GLU A 123 20.51 -0.45 7.66
CA GLU A 123 20.03 -0.24 9.02
C GLU A 123 18.50 -0.27 9.07
N ILE A 124 17.93 -0.41 10.27
CA ILE A 124 16.48 -0.61 10.47
C ILE A 124 15.81 0.68 10.92
N VAL A 125 14.76 1.07 10.18
CA VAL A 125 13.73 2.02 10.62
C VAL A 125 12.59 1.23 11.25
N ARG A 126 12.21 1.58 12.48
CA ARG A 126 11.04 1.04 13.18
C ARG A 126 9.95 2.09 13.31
N LEU A 127 8.73 1.72 12.97
CA LEU A 127 7.56 2.57 13.08
C LEU A 127 6.45 1.84 13.83
N TRP A 128 5.68 2.59 14.61
CA TRP A 128 4.42 2.14 15.17
C TRP A 128 3.33 3.00 14.55
N LEU A 129 2.49 2.38 13.73
CA LEU A 129 1.50 3.07 12.92
C LEU A 129 0.11 2.56 13.28
N SER A 130 -0.79 3.45 13.68
CA SER A 130 -2.21 3.12 13.86
C SER A 130 -3.06 3.72 12.75
N SER A 131 -4.38 3.49 12.81
CA SER A 131 -5.32 4.13 11.88
C SER A 131 -5.28 5.66 11.95
N GLY A 132 -4.88 6.22 13.11
CA GLY A 132 -4.71 7.65 13.35
C GLY A 132 -3.39 8.23 12.82
N GLY A 133 -2.42 7.40 12.44
CA GLY A 133 -1.12 7.83 11.91
C GLY A 133 0.06 7.29 12.72
N ILE A 134 1.15 8.06 12.75
CA ILE A 134 2.41 7.67 13.38
C ILE A 134 2.32 7.86 14.90
N GLU A 135 2.56 6.79 15.65
CA GLU A 135 2.64 6.82 17.12
C GLU A 135 4.08 6.92 17.60
N ARG A 136 5.01 6.27 16.90
CA ARG A 136 6.43 6.25 17.25
C ARG A 136 7.31 5.97 16.03
N VAL A 137 8.51 6.56 16.04
CA VAL A 137 9.54 6.40 15.01
C VAL A 137 10.89 6.16 15.66
N GLU A 138 11.65 5.21 15.14
CA GLU A 138 13.06 5.01 15.47
C GLU A 138 13.86 4.70 14.19
N PRO A 139 14.98 5.39 13.92
CA PRO A 139 15.49 6.57 14.63
C PRO A 139 14.64 7.82 14.36
N ALA A 140 14.71 8.83 15.25
CA ALA A 140 13.92 10.06 15.13
C ALA A 140 14.20 10.88 13.85
N GLY A 141 15.38 10.70 13.24
CA GLY A 141 15.77 11.34 11.97
C GLY A 141 15.34 10.58 10.72
N ALA A 142 14.53 9.51 10.85
CA ALA A 142 14.10 8.71 9.72
C ALA A 142 13.31 9.55 8.69
N ALA A 143 13.49 9.20 7.43
CA ALA A 143 12.88 9.89 6.29
C ALA A 143 12.32 8.86 5.30
N ALA A 144 11.65 9.35 4.26
CA ALA A 144 11.14 8.51 3.19
C ALA A 144 11.34 9.13 1.81
N SER A 145 11.29 8.30 0.78
CA SER A 145 11.17 8.75 -0.60
C SER A 145 9.73 8.57 -1.09
N LEU A 146 9.24 9.50 -1.91
CA LEU A 146 8.01 9.36 -2.66
C LEU A 146 8.27 9.63 -4.14
N ALA A 147 7.66 8.82 -5.01
CA ALA A 147 7.90 8.87 -6.44
C ALA A 147 6.70 9.38 -7.23
N VAL A 148 6.96 10.07 -8.33
CA VAL A 148 5.97 10.31 -9.38
C VAL A 148 6.09 9.23 -10.46
N ALA A 149 4.95 8.73 -10.94
CA ALA A 149 4.91 7.73 -11.99
C ALA A 149 3.82 8.06 -13.01
N ARG A 150 4.13 7.81 -14.30
CA ARG A 150 3.17 8.00 -15.39
C ARG A 150 2.13 6.88 -15.41
N ARG A 151 0.95 7.17 -15.96
CA ARG A 151 -0.18 6.23 -16.06
C ARG A 151 0.22 4.92 -16.74
N GLU A 152 0.97 5.00 -17.83
CA GLU A 152 1.37 3.84 -18.63
C GLU A 152 2.31 2.92 -17.85
N ALA A 153 3.22 3.51 -17.08
CA ALA A 153 4.15 2.77 -16.23
C ALA A 153 3.43 2.09 -15.05
N ILE A 154 2.48 2.78 -14.42
CA ILE A 154 1.62 2.22 -13.37
C ILE A 154 0.75 1.08 -13.91
N ALA A 155 0.20 1.23 -15.12
CA ALA A 155 -0.59 0.18 -15.77
C ALA A 155 0.24 -1.07 -16.09
N ALA A 156 1.51 -0.89 -16.47
CA ALA A 156 2.43 -1.99 -16.72
C ALA A 156 2.87 -2.70 -15.43
N SER A 157 3.36 -1.95 -14.44
CA SER A 157 3.77 -2.48 -13.13
C SER A 157 3.91 -1.37 -12.08
N VAL A 158 2.99 -1.34 -11.11
CA VAL A 158 3.10 -0.49 -9.90
C VAL A 158 4.40 -0.79 -9.14
N GLY A 159 4.74 -2.08 -9.04
CA GLY A 159 5.95 -2.55 -8.38
C GLY A 159 7.21 -1.90 -8.95
N ALA A 160 7.39 -1.96 -10.26
CA ALA A 160 8.57 -1.43 -10.94
C ALA A 160 8.55 0.10 -11.05
N ALA A 161 7.41 0.69 -11.38
CA ALA A 161 7.31 2.12 -11.67
C ALA A 161 7.32 3.00 -10.41
N PHE A 162 6.76 2.51 -9.30
CA PHE A 162 6.51 3.29 -8.10
C PHE A 162 7.08 2.62 -6.85
N CYS A 163 6.61 1.42 -6.50
CA CYS A 163 6.98 0.80 -5.22
C CYS A 163 8.48 0.55 -5.10
N SER A 164 9.18 0.30 -6.21
CA SER A 164 10.65 0.12 -6.24
C SER A 164 11.43 1.34 -5.72
N GLN A 165 10.80 2.52 -5.77
CA GLN A 165 11.43 3.80 -5.46
C GLN A 165 10.92 4.45 -4.17
N VAL A 166 9.90 3.86 -3.52
CA VAL A 166 9.26 4.39 -2.31
C VAL A 166 9.74 3.59 -1.09
N ARG A 167 10.63 4.20 -0.30
CA ARG A 167 11.43 3.55 0.74
C ARG A 167 11.46 4.38 2.03
N HIS A 168 11.76 3.72 3.15
CA HIS A 168 12.16 4.40 4.39
C HIS A 168 13.68 4.41 4.50
N PHE A 169 14.21 5.40 5.19
CA PHE A 169 15.63 5.62 5.41
C PHE A 169 15.88 5.98 6.87
N VAL A 170 17.01 5.56 7.42
CA VAL A 170 17.37 5.88 8.81
C VAL A 170 17.73 7.36 9.00
N SER A 171 17.99 8.08 7.91
CA SER A 171 18.26 9.52 7.91
C SER A 171 17.79 10.17 6.62
N ARG A 172 17.57 11.49 6.68
CA ARG A 172 17.34 12.33 5.51
C ARG A 172 18.51 12.26 4.51
N ASP A 173 19.75 12.29 4.98
CA ASP A 173 20.94 12.20 4.13
C ASP A 173 20.95 10.92 3.28
N SER A 174 20.59 9.77 3.87
CA SER A 174 20.47 8.51 3.15
C SER A 174 19.35 8.55 2.09
N ALA A 175 18.22 9.20 2.41
CA ALA A 175 17.14 9.40 1.45
C ALA A 175 17.55 10.33 0.28
N GLU A 176 18.31 11.39 0.57
CA GLU A 176 18.80 12.35 -0.44
C GLU A 176 19.82 11.71 -1.37
N GLU A 177 20.75 10.91 -0.84
CA GLU A 177 21.68 10.10 -1.62
C GLU A 177 20.94 9.14 -2.55
N PHE A 178 19.86 8.51 -2.06
CA PHE A 178 19.01 7.64 -2.88
C PHE A 178 18.26 8.42 -3.97
N ALA A 179 17.72 9.60 -3.64
CA ALA A 179 16.95 10.43 -4.56
C ALA A 179 17.81 11.08 -5.65
N ALA A 180 19.09 11.39 -5.37
CA ALA A 180 20.01 12.01 -6.33
C ALA A 180 20.17 11.21 -7.64
N ALA A 181 20.08 9.87 -7.56
CA ALA A 181 20.13 8.99 -8.72
C ALA A 181 18.76 8.74 -9.38
N ARG A 182 17.68 9.36 -8.88
CA ARG A 182 16.28 9.03 -9.23
C ARG A 182 15.45 10.31 -9.40
N PRO A 183 15.43 10.90 -10.61
CA PRO A 183 14.72 12.17 -10.86
C PRO A 183 13.21 12.13 -10.62
N SER A 184 12.59 10.95 -10.58
CA SER A 184 11.18 10.76 -10.26
C SER A 184 10.88 10.72 -8.77
N CYS A 185 11.90 10.77 -7.90
CA CYS A 185 11.75 10.73 -6.45
C CYS A 185 12.04 12.07 -5.80
N ASP A 186 11.35 12.31 -4.69
CA ASP A 186 11.69 13.37 -3.76
C ASP A 186 11.73 12.82 -2.33
N VAL A 187 12.44 13.52 -1.46
CA VAL A 187 12.59 13.16 -0.05
C VAL A 187 11.51 13.86 0.76
N LEU A 188 10.81 13.07 1.55
CA LEU A 188 9.79 13.51 2.50
C LEU A 188 10.25 13.21 3.93
N ASP A 189 9.80 14.04 4.87
CA ASP A 189 9.71 13.57 6.25
C ASP A 189 8.55 12.56 6.40
N LEU A 190 8.49 11.88 7.55
CA LEU A 190 7.47 10.85 7.77
C LEU A 190 6.07 11.44 7.98
N ALA A 191 5.94 12.70 8.41
CA ALA A 191 4.64 13.35 8.55
C ALA A 191 4.04 13.67 7.17
N GLU A 192 4.86 14.13 6.23
CA GLU A 192 4.49 14.33 4.83
C GLU A 192 4.11 12.99 4.16
N LEU A 193 4.87 11.92 4.41
CA LEU A 193 4.50 10.58 3.92
C LEU A 193 3.17 10.11 4.53
N GLN A 194 2.93 10.36 5.82
CA GLN A 194 1.67 10.04 6.48
C GLN A 194 0.50 10.81 5.87
N GLU A 195 0.67 12.11 5.55
CA GLU A 195 -0.35 12.90 4.88
C GLU A 195 -0.68 12.33 3.49
N ALA A 196 0.34 11.90 2.73
CA ALA A 196 0.14 11.23 1.44
C ALA A 196 -0.62 9.90 1.60
N ALA A 197 -0.34 9.13 2.66
CA ALA A 197 -1.04 7.90 2.97
C ALA A 197 -2.51 8.14 3.36
N ASP A 198 -2.79 9.20 4.14
CA ASP A 198 -4.13 9.61 4.52
C ASP A 198 -4.96 9.99 3.30
N TYR A 199 -4.37 10.80 2.40
CA TYR A 199 -4.98 11.18 1.13
C TYR A 199 -5.31 9.95 0.28
N LEU A 200 -4.31 9.09 0.09
CA LEU A 200 -4.43 7.89 -0.73
C LEU A 200 -5.51 6.95 -0.19
N HIS A 201 -5.55 6.72 1.12
CA HIS A 201 -6.59 5.93 1.77
C HIS A 201 -7.99 6.50 1.49
N ALA A 202 -8.19 7.80 1.68
CA ALA A 202 -9.48 8.45 1.42
C ALA A 202 -9.89 8.36 -0.07
N ALA A 203 -8.91 8.53 -0.97
CA ALA A 203 -9.13 8.44 -2.40
C ALA A 203 -9.51 7.02 -2.85
N ILE A 204 -8.91 5.97 -2.26
CA ILE A 204 -9.28 4.56 -2.52
C ILE A 204 -10.76 4.32 -2.21
N TRP A 205 -11.23 4.76 -1.04
CA TRP A 205 -12.63 4.59 -0.64
C TRP A 205 -13.59 5.41 -1.50
N THR A 206 -13.18 6.61 -1.90
CA THR A 206 -13.96 7.44 -2.84
C THR A 206 -14.12 6.73 -4.20
N ALA A 207 -13.03 6.17 -4.73
CA ALA A 207 -13.04 5.42 -5.99
C ALA A 207 -13.88 4.12 -5.91
N ALA A 208 -13.85 3.42 -4.77
CA ALA A 208 -14.66 2.24 -4.53
C ALA A 208 -16.16 2.58 -4.47
N GLY A 209 -16.53 3.65 -3.75
CA GLY A 209 -17.93 4.11 -3.63
C GLY A 209 -18.53 4.62 -4.94
N ALA A 210 -17.72 5.29 -5.78
CA ALA A 210 -18.16 5.76 -7.10
C ALA A 210 -18.58 4.61 -8.04
N ARG A 211 -17.98 3.42 -7.88
CA ARG A 211 -18.31 2.22 -8.67
C ARG A 211 -19.38 1.31 -8.06
N ALA A 212 -19.64 1.43 -6.76
CA ALA A 212 -20.69 0.67 -6.10
C ALA A 212 -22.10 1.17 -6.45
N ARG A 213 -22.24 2.36 -7.07
CA ARG A 213 -23.51 2.83 -7.64
C ARG A 213 -23.82 2.03 -8.91
N PRO A 214 -24.89 1.20 -8.94
CA PRO A 214 -25.35 0.66 -10.21
C PRO A 214 -25.72 1.83 -11.12
N GLY A 215 -25.24 1.79 -12.37
CA GLY A 215 -25.71 2.73 -13.40
C GLY A 215 -27.23 2.65 -13.54
N PRO A 216 -27.91 3.70 -14.02
CA PRO A 216 -29.34 3.60 -14.33
C PRO A 216 -29.51 2.44 -15.31
N GLY A 217 -30.29 1.43 -14.92
CA GLY A 217 -30.61 0.30 -15.80
C GLY A 217 -31.25 0.81 -17.08
N PRO A 218 -31.15 0.06 -18.20
CA PRO A 218 -31.83 0.44 -19.43
C PRO A 218 -33.34 0.47 -19.14
N GLY A 219 -33.93 1.66 -19.26
CA GLY A 219 -35.38 1.86 -19.29
C GLY A 219 -35.97 1.48 -20.64
#